data_AF-A0A3D2W8J6-F1
#
_entry.id   AF-A0A3D2W8J6-F1
#
_cell.length_a   1.000
_cell.length_b   1.000
_cell.length_c   1.000
_cell.angle_alpha   90.00
_cell.angle_beta   90.00
_cell.angle_gamma   90.00
#
_symmetry.space_group_name_H-M   'P 1'
#
loop_
_entity.id
_entity.type
_entity.pdbx_description
1 polymer ?
#
loop_
_entity_poly.entity_id
_entity_poly.type
_entity_poly.pdbx_seq_one_letter_code
_entity_poly.pdbx_strand_id
1 'polypeptide(L)'
;MKKLYAIGIIPAIVLEKTEDAAPLADALCKGGLPAAEVTYRTSCAHDAIIAMKKQRPELLVGAGTVLTVEQAESAIEAGAEFIVAPGLNPEIVRCCQSRGVTIIPGVSSAS
;
A
#
# COMPACT_ATOMS: atom_id res chain seq x y z
N MET A 1 -11.83 4.24 0.62
CA MET A 1 -11.85 5.36 1.60
C MET A 1 -12.60 5.10 2.90
N LYS A 2 -13.82 4.53 2.93
CA LYS A 2 -14.56 4.32 4.20
C LYS A 2 -13.76 3.53 5.26
N LYS A 3 -13.08 2.44 4.86
CA LYS A 3 -12.21 1.66 5.76
C LYS A 3 -11.06 2.52 6.31
N LEU A 4 -10.36 3.26 5.45
CA LEU A 4 -9.23 4.11 5.83
C LEU A 4 -9.62 5.15 6.89
N TYR A 5 -10.75 5.81 6.67
CA TYR A 5 -11.29 6.80 7.60
C TYR A 5 -11.67 6.19 8.95
N ALA A 6 -12.26 4.99 8.95
CA ALA A 6 -12.64 4.30 10.18
C ALA A 6 -11.44 3.85 11.04
N ILE A 7 -10.31 3.52 10.41
CA ILE A 7 -9.09 3.09 11.12
C ILE A 7 -8.35 4.30 11.72
N GLY A 8 -8.36 5.45 11.03
CA GLY A 8 -7.81 6.72 11.52
C GLY A 8 -6.27 6.85 11.47
N ILE A 9 -5.53 5.73 11.48
CA ILE A 9 -4.06 5.68 11.41
C ILE A 9 -3.62 4.66 10.36
N ILE A 10 -2.57 4.99 9.59
CA ILE A 10 -1.94 4.07 8.62
C ILE A 10 -0.45 3.96 8.96
N PRO A 11 0.05 2.79 9.34
CA PRO A 11 1.49 2.56 9.46
C PRO A 11 2.17 2.54 8.09
N ALA A 12 3.10 3.46 7.87
CA ALA A 12 4.02 3.40 6.73
C ALA A 12 5.18 2.46 7.06
N ILE A 13 5.29 1.36 6.32
CA ILE A 13 6.15 0.23 6.64
C ILE A 13 7.23 0.08 5.56
N VAL A 14 8.48 -0.05 6.00
CA VAL A 14 9.60 -0.50 5.18
C VAL A 14 9.93 -1.91 5.65
N LEU A 15 9.93 -2.88 4.74
CA LEU A 15 10.38 -4.24 5.02
C LEU A 15 11.65 -4.50 4.22
N GLU A 16 12.65 -5.09 4.86
CA GLU A 16 13.88 -5.53 4.18
C GLU A 16 13.73 -6.97 3.68
N LYS A 17 12.85 -7.76 4.30
CA LYS A 17 12.64 -9.16 3.97
C LYS A 17 11.16 -9.52 3.94
N THR A 18 10.77 -10.35 2.98
CA THR A 18 9.40 -10.85 2.84
C THR A 18 8.97 -11.69 4.05
N GLU A 19 9.89 -12.39 4.71
CA GLU A 19 9.61 -13.26 5.86
C GLU A 19 8.99 -12.52 7.06
N ASP A 20 9.28 -11.23 7.19
CA ASP A 20 8.76 -10.38 8.26
C ASP A 20 7.32 -9.88 7.99
N ALA A 21 6.84 -9.97 6.75
CA ALA A 21 5.56 -9.42 6.35
C ALA A 21 4.36 -10.11 7.02
N ALA A 22 4.33 -11.45 7.02
CA ALA A 22 3.22 -12.21 7.60
C ALA A 22 3.12 -12.07 9.14
N PRO A 23 4.23 -12.19 9.92
CA PRO A 23 4.19 -11.91 11.36
C PRO A 23 3.73 -10.48 11.67
N LEU A 24 4.17 -9.49 10.87
CA LEU A 24 3.77 -8.09 11.06
C LEU A 24 2.27 -7.89 10.78
N ALA A 25 1.73 -8.47 9.71
CA ALA A 25 0.30 -8.44 9.41
C ALA A 25 -0.55 -8.99 10.57
N ASP A 26 -0.11 -10.10 11.16
CA ASP A 26 -0.76 -10.71 12.32
C ASP A 26 -0.72 -9.79 13.56
N ALA A 27 0.44 -9.20 13.83
CA ALA A 27 0.63 -8.27 14.94
C ALA A 27 -0.26 -7.01 14.80
N LEU A 28 -0.34 -6.44 13.60
CA LEU A 28 -1.19 -5.27 13.30
C LEU A 28 -2.67 -5.57 13.57
N CYS A 29 -3.18 -6.70 13.08
CA CYS A 29 -4.57 -7.09 13.29
C CYS A 29 -4.86 -7.36 14.78
N LYS A 30 -3.97 -8.08 15.48
CA LYS A 30 -4.09 -8.36 16.92
C LYS A 30 -4.02 -7.08 17.77
N GLY A 31 -3.23 -6.11 17.34
CA GLY A 31 -3.11 -4.80 17.98
C GLY A 31 -4.29 -3.86 17.74
N GLY A 32 -5.32 -4.28 16.98
CA GLY A 32 -6.48 -3.45 16.67
C GLY A 32 -6.23 -2.42 15.57
N LEU A 33 -5.14 -2.55 14.81
CA LEU A 33 -4.77 -1.66 13.72
C LEU A 33 -4.69 -2.43 12.39
N PRO A 34 -5.84 -2.84 11.80
CA PRO A 34 -5.86 -3.66 10.59
C PRO A 34 -5.60 -2.83 9.31
N ALA A 35 -4.49 -2.06 9.29
CA ALA A 35 -4.00 -1.34 8.11
C ALA A 35 -2.47 -1.40 7.99
N ALA A 36 -1.98 -1.37 6.75
CA ALA A 36 -0.56 -1.28 6.42
C ALA A 36 -0.37 -0.53 5.09
N GLU A 37 0.58 0.39 5.04
CA GLU A 37 1.12 0.95 3.79
C GLU A 37 2.55 0.42 3.59
N VAL A 38 2.73 -0.54 2.69
CA VAL A 38 4.04 -1.12 2.38
C VAL A 38 4.74 -0.23 1.37
N THR A 39 5.87 0.36 1.75
CA THR A 39 6.58 1.29 0.87
C THR A 39 7.44 0.56 -0.16
N TYR A 40 7.38 1.00 -1.43
CA TYR A 40 8.18 0.53 -2.56
C TYR A 40 9.63 1.05 -2.52
N ARG A 41 10.25 1.01 -1.33
CA ARG A 41 11.65 1.41 -1.10
C ARG A 41 12.62 0.24 -1.11
N THR A 42 12.09 -0.99 -1.09
CA THR A 42 12.86 -2.24 -1.10
C THR A 42 12.30 -3.17 -2.17
N SER A 43 13.13 -4.13 -2.61
CA SER A 43 12.73 -5.10 -3.64
C SER A 43 11.66 -6.08 -3.18
N CYS A 44 11.47 -6.25 -1.86
CA CYS A 44 10.51 -7.22 -1.32
C CYS A 44 9.08 -6.68 -1.19
N ALA A 45 8.82 -5.40 -1.51
CA ALA A 45 7.52 -4.77 -1.31
C ALA A 45 6.35 -5.54 -1.98
N HIS A 46 6.56 -6.02 -3.21
CA HIS A 46 5.57 -6.81 -3.94
C HIS A 46 5.21 -8.11 -3.19
N ASP A 47 6.23 -8.92 -2.88
CA ASP A 47 6.03 -10.19 -2.19
C ASP A 47 5.51 -10.01 -0.76
N ALA A 48 5.91 -8.91 -0.10
CA ALA A 48 5.42 -8.56 1.23
C ALA A 48 3.92 -8.29 1.23
N ILE A 49 3.40 -7.55 0.25
CA ILE A 49 1.95 -7.30 0.11
C ILE A 49 1.22 -8.63 -0.09
N ILE A 50 1.71 -9.52 -0.96
CA ILE A 50 1.14 -10.85 -1.17
C ILE A 50 1.10 -11.64 0.14
N ALA A 51 2.22 -11.68 0.88
CA ALA A 51 2.32 -12.39 2.14
C ALA A 51 1.37 -11.84 3.20
N MET A 52 1.26 -10.51 3.32
CA MET A 52 0.33 -9.85 4.24
C MET A 52 -1.12 -10.17 3.91
N LYS A 53 -1.54 -10.01 2.65
CA LYS A 53 -2.91 -10.30 2.20
C LYS A 53 -3.27 -11.77 2.36
N LYS A 54 -2.32 -12.69 2.13
CA LYS A 54 -2.51 -14.12 2.36
C LYS A 54 -2.68 -14.45 3.85
N GLN A 55 -1.87 -13.83 4.71
CA GLN A 55 -1.88 -14.09 6.16
C GLN A 55 -3.12 -13.51 6.85
N ARG A 56 -3.52 -12.29 6.46
CA ARG A 56 -4.66 -11.55 7.02
C ARG A 56 -5.47 -10.90 5.89
N PRO A 57 -6.41 -11.63 5.26
CA PRO A 57 -7.25 -11.09 4.18
C PRO A 57 -8.04 -9.84 4.58
N GLU A 58 -8.37 -9.71 5.86
CA GLU A 58 -9.05 -8.58 6.48
C GLU A 58 -8.18 -7.32 6.61
N LEU A 59 -6.85 -7.46 6.60
CA LEU A 59 -5.90 -6.36 6.69
C LEU A 59 -6.03 -5.48 5.45
N LEU A 60 -6.25 -4.18 5.65
CA LEU A 60 -6.20 -3.19 4.59
C LEU A 60 -4.74 -2.92 4.23
N VAL A 61 -4.28 -3.42 3.08
CA VAL A 61 -2.90 -3.22 2.63
C VAL A 61 -2.88 -2.29 1.43
N GLY A 62 -2.05 -1.25 1.49
CA GLY A 62 -1.75 -0.39 0.35
C GLY A 62 -0.26 -0.34 0.07
N ALA A 63 0.10 0.28 -1.04
CA ALA A 63 1.48 0.51 -1.44
C ALA A 63 1.84 1.99 -1.36
N GLY A 64 2.95 2.30 -0.70
CA GLY A 64 3.47 3.65 -0.51
C GLY A 64 4.76 3.90 -1.28
N THR A 65 5.17 5.17 -1.39
CA THR A 65 6.38 5.55 -2.16
C THR A 65 6.38 4.99 -3.59
N VAL A 66 5.22 4.94 -4.25
CA VAL A 66 5.13 4.50 -5.65
C VAL A 66 5.57 5.65 -6.56
N LEU A 67 6.59 5.39 -7.40
CA LEU A 67 7.26 6.39 -8.23
C LEU A 67 7.10 6.14 -9.73
N THR A 68 6.70 4.92 -10.13
CA THR A 68 6.54 4.55 -11.55
C THR A 68 5.22 3.80 -11.78
N VAL A 69 4.80 3.71 -13.05
CA VAL A 69 3.61 2.95 -13.45
C VAL A 69 3.80 1.46 -13.18
N GLU A 70 4.98 0.92 -13.45
CA GLU A 70 5.33 -0.49 -13.25
C GLU A 70 5.23 -0.87 -11.77
N GLN A 71 5.65 0.03 -10.87
CA GLN A 71 5.48 -0.17 -9.42
C GLN A 71 4.00 -0.17 -9.02
N ALA A 72 3.20 0.72 -9.61
CA ALA A 72 1.77 0.76 -9.36
C ALA A 72 1.08 -0.52 -9.84
N GLU A 73 1.38 -0.99 -11.05
CA GLU A 73 0.86 -2.24 -11.60
C GLU A 73 1.27 -3.44 -10.73
N SER A 74 2.56 -3.53 -10.39
CA SER A 74 3.10 -4.55 -9.49
C SER A 74 2.38 -4.56 -8.14
N ALA A 75 2.08 -3.40 -7.56
CA ALA A 75 1.39 -3.30 -6.27
C ALA A 75 -0.06 -3.76 -6.36
N ILE A 76 -0.75 -3.35 -7.43
CA ILE A 76 -2.14 -3.74 -7.69
C ILE A 76 -2.24 -5.25 -7.88
N GLU A 77 -1.31 -5.83 -8.63
CA GLU A 77 -1.23 -7.29 -8.85
C GLU A 77 -0.91 -8.07 -7.58
N ALA A 78 -0.09 -7.50 -6.68
CA ALA A 78 0.16 -8.06 -5.35
C ALA A 78 -1.08 -8.04 -4.43
N GLY A 79 -2.10 -7.26 -4.78
CA GLY A 79 -3.34 -7.12 -4.00
C GLY A 79 -3.39 -5.87 -3.12
N ALA A 80 -2.62 -4.82 -3.44
CA ALA A 80 -2.77 -3.53 -2.79
C ALA A 80 -4.15 -2.93 -3.09
N GLU A 81 -4.87 -2.52 -2.04
CA GLU A 81 -6.21 -1.94 -2.11
C GLU A 81 -6.18 -0.42 -2.35
N PHE A 82 -5.04 0.23 -2.10
CA PHE A 82 -4.80 1.63 -2.39
C PHE A 82 -3.32 1.91 -2.68
N ILE A 83 -3.06 2.99 -3.40
CA ILE A 83 -1.71 3.45 -3.76
C ILE A 83 -1.48 4.84 -3.18
N VAL A 84 -0.29 5.08 -2.64
CA VAL A 84 0.22 6.37 -2.16
C VAL A 84 1.49 6.71 -2.91
N ALA A 85 1.50 7.89 -3.51
CA ALA A 85 2.66 8.45 -4.21
C ALA A 85 3.11 9.73 -3.48
N PRO A 86 4.42 10.00 -3.36
CA PRO A 86 4.91 11.21 -2.67
C PRO A 86 4.59 12.50 -3.43
N GLY A 87 4.28 12.40 -4.72
CA GLY A 87 3.83 13.50 -5.57
C GLY A 87 2.70 13.07 -6.49
N LEU A 88 2.16 14.03 -7.24
CA LEU A 88 1.14 13.79 -8.25
C LEU A 88 1.81 13.58 -9.62
N ASN A 89 1.97 12.32 -10.02
CA ASN A 89 2.28 11.96 -11.39
C ASN A 89 0.99 11.54 -12.12
N PRO A 90 0.55 12.28 -13.16
CA PRO A 90 -0.67 11.98 -13.90
C PRO A 90 -0.71 10.57 -14.53
N GLU A 91 0.43 9.99 -14.90
CA GLU A 91 0.50 8.65 -15.47
C GLU A 91 0.17 7.57 -14.45
N ILE A 92 0.73 7.68 -13.24
CA ILE A 92 0.44 6.78 -12.12
C ILE A 92 -1.04 6.90 -11.72
N VAL A 93 -1.55 8.14 -11.67
CA VAL A 93 -2.97 8.40 -11.36
C VAL A 93 -3.88 7.71 -12.38
N ARG A 94 -3.61 7.88 -13.68
CA ARG A 94 -4.38 7.23 -14.75
C ARG A 94 -4.29 5.71 -14.68
N CYS A 95 -3.11 5.15 -14.40
CA CYS A 95 -2.92 3.71 -14.20
C CYS A 95 -3.79 3.16 -13.07
N CYS A 96 -3.78 3.82 -11.89
CA CYS A 96 -4.60 3.36 -10.77
C CYS A 96 -6.09 3.46 -11.08
N GLN A 97 -6.52 4.57 -11.70
CA GLN A 97 -7.93 4.79 -12.07
C GLN A 97 -8.42 3.78 -13.11
N SER A 98 -7.62 3.44 -14.13
CA SER A 98 -8.00 2.46 -15.15
C SER A 98 -8.15 1.04 -14.57
N ARG A 99 -7.45 0.76 -13.47
CA ARG A 99 -7.54 -0.50 -12.71
C ARG A 99 -8.58 -0.48 -11.59
N GLY A 100 -9.30 0.64 -11.41
CA GLY A 100 -10.31 0.79 -10.35
C GLY A 100 -9.72 0.86 -8.93
N VAL A 101 -8.43 1.17 -8.79
CA VAL A 101 -7.73 1.24 -7.50
C VAL A 101 -7.65 2.69 -7.02
N THR A 102 -7.84 2.89 -5.72
CA THR A 102 -7.77 4.22 -5.12
C THR A 102 -6.31 4.70 -5.09
N ILE A 103 -6.05 5.90 -5.60
CA ILE A 103 -4.76 6.59 -5.55
C ILE A 103 -4.86 7.83 -4.68
N ILE A 104 -3.89 8.02 -3.78
CA ILE A 104 -3.74 9.17 -2.88
C ILE A 104 -2.40 9.84 -3.20
N PRO A 105 -2.35 10.79 -4.15
CA PRO A 105 -1.11 11.47 -4.49
C PRO A 105 -0.78 12.56 -3.47
N GLY A 106 0.50 12.69 -3.12
CA GLY A 106 1.02 13.81 -2.35
C GLY A 106 0.96 15.11 -3.14
N VAL A 107 0.56 16.19 -2.47
CA VAL A 107 0.56 17.56 -3.00
C VAL A 107 1.08 18.50 -1.92
N SER A 108 1.80 19.55 -2.30
CA SER A 108 2.37 20.53 -1.38
C SER A 108 2.08 21.98 -1.74
N SER A 109 1.45 22.23 -2.89
CA SER A 109 1.01 23.54 -3.36
C SER A 109 -0.38 23.45 -4.00
N ALA A 110 -1.05 24.60 -4.13
CA ALA A 110 -2.31 24.71 -4.87
C ALA A 110 -2.11 24.81 -6.39
N SER A 111 -0.90 25.14 -6.82
CA SER A 111 -0.47 25.40 -8.20
C SER A 111 0.92 24.85 -8.45
#